data_AF-A0A3G9JIV1-F1
#
_entry.id   AF-A0A3G9JIV1-F1
#
_cell.length_a   1.000
_cell.length_b   1.000
_cell.length_c   1.000
_cell.angle_alpha   90.00
_cell.angle_beta   90.00
_cell.angle_gamma   90.00
#
_symmetry.space_group_name_H-M   'P 1'
#
loop_
_entity.id
_entity.type
_entity.pdbx_description
1 polymer ?
#
loop_
_entity_poly.entity_id
_entity_poly.type
_entity_poly.pdbx_seq_one_letter_code
_entity_poly.pdbx_strand_id
1 'polypeptide(L)'
;MVGIGMPGHFIIRPDFEEVEIFVDPFHGGEILFKQDCQERLSQVYQQPVKLEEHFLNIATNQQILLRLLTNLKYIYLNRQQWSQTIRTIELLLLLIPNHPLELRDRGLVYYQIGQLSQAQQDLGFYLALLPNAQDAESIRQLLQKINS
;
A
#
# COMPACT_ATOMS: atom_id res chain seq x y z
N MET A 1 9.21 13.36 -17.99
CA MET A 1 9.23 11.99 -17.43
C MET A 1 7.90 11.75 -16.74
N VAL A 2 7.31 10.57 -16.94
CA VAL A 2 6.06 10.13 -16.30
C VAL A 2 6.30 8.86 -15.50
N GLY A 3 5.53 8.68 -14.42
CA GLY A 3 5.59 7.49 -13.57
C GLY A 3 4.77 6.33 -14.13
N ILE A 4 5.21 5.11 -13.87
CA ILE A 4 4.58 3.86 -14.31
C ILE A 4 4.42 2.95 -13.08
N GLY A 5 3.16 2.62 -12.78
CA GLY A 5 2.77 1.84 -11.60
C GLY A 5 2.82 0.34 -11.84
N MET A 6 3.98 -0.20 -12.19
CA MET A 6 4.12 -1.65 -12.42
C MET A 6 3.79 -2.43 -11.13
N PRO A 7 3.13 -3.59 -11.21
CA PRO A 7 2.85 -4.38 -10.01
C PRO A 7 4.15 -4.71 -9.25
N GLY A 8 4.18 -4.37 -7.96
CA GLY A 8 5.34 -4.53 -7.09
C GLY A 8 6.50 -3.55 -7.30
N HIS A 9 6.52 -2.77 -8.37
CA HIS A 9 7.69 -1.95 -8.73
C HIS A 9 7.29 -0.58 -9.30
N PHE A 10 8.15 0.43 -9.25
CA PHE A 10 7.82 1.73 -9.84
C PHE A 10 8.98 2.19 -10.71
N ILE A 11 8.64 2.43 -11.97
CA ILE A 11 9.57 2.84 -13.01
C ILE A 11 9.06 4.14 -13.63
N ILE A 12 9.92 4.82 -14.37
CA ILE A 12 9.56 6.05 -15.08
C ILE A 12 9.88 5.89 -16.56
N ARG A 13 9.22 6.67 -17.42
CA ARG A 13 9.60 6.76 -18.83
C ARG A 13 9.56 8.21 -19.32
N PRO A 14 10.28 8.55 -20.40
CA PRO A 14 10.09 9.82 -21.09
C PRO A 14 8.65 10.05 -21.54
N ASP A 15 8.24 11.31 -21.56
CA ASP A 15 6.86 11.72 -21.86
C ASP A 15 6.75 12.19 -23.32
N PHE A 16 6.89 11.23 -24.24
CA PHE A 16 6.63 11.40 -25.66
C PHE A 16 6.23 10.05 -26.29
N GLU A 17 5.72 10.09 -27.52
CA GLU A 17 5.19 8.93 -28.23
C GLU A 17 6.29 7.91 -28.58
N GLU A 18 5.89 6.63 -28.67
CA GLU A 18 6.73 5.50 -29.14
C GLU A 18 8.00 5.19 -28.32
N VAL A 19 8.03 5.55 -27.04
CA VAL A 19 9.15 5.21 -26.16
C VAL A 19 9.00 3.81 -25.55
N GLU A 20 9.88 2.89 -25.95
CA GLU A 20 9.98 1.54 -25.39
C GLU A 20 10.99 1.41 -24.24
N ILE A 21 11.49 2.55 -23.76
CA ILE A 21 12.50 2.63 -22.72
C ILE A 21 11.87 3.07 -21.40
N PHE A 22 12.18 2.33 -20.35
CA PHE A 22 11.87 2.67 -18.97
C PHE A 22 13.17 2.92 -18.20
N VAL A 23 13.05 3.58 -17.06
CA VAL A 23 14.16 3.84 -16.15
C VAL A 23 13.74 3.44 -14.76
N ASP A 24 14.63 2.74 -14.05
CA ASP A 24 14.44 2.32 -12.68
C ASP A 24 15.08 3.32 -11.69
N PRO A 25 14.29 4.20 -11.06
CA PRO A 25 14.83 5.18 -10.12
C PRO A 25 15.33 4.54 -8.82
N PHE A 26 14.95 3.30 -8.52
CA PHE A 26 15.36 2.59 -7.30
C PHE A 26 16.65 1.78 -7.50
N HIS A 27 17.04 1.55 -8.75
CA HIS A 27 18.27 0.82 -9.12
C HIS A 27 19.26 1.73 -9.85
N GLY A 28 19.49 2.93 -9.31
CA GLY A 28 20.53 3.85 -9.82
C GLY A 28 20.25 4.44 -11.20
N GLY A 29 19.00 4.39 -11.68
CA GLY A 29 18.64 4.89 -13.01
C GLY A 29 18.90 3.88 -14.13
N GLU A 30 18.90 2.58 -13.82
CA GLU A 30 19.03 1.52 -14.81
C GLU A 30 18.00 1.67 -15.94
N ILE A 31 18.46 1.53 -17.17
CA ILE A 31 17.62 1.59 -18.38
C ILE A 31 17.01 0.21 -18.62
N LEU A 32 15.69 0.16 -18.70
CA LEU A 32 14.94 -1.08 -18.85
C LEU A 32 14.15 -1.10 -20.15
N PHE A 33 14.02 -2.29 -20.72
CA PHE A 33 13.10 -2.60 -21.81
C PHE A 33 11.92 -3.44 -21.30
N LYS A 34 10.97 -3.73 -22.18
CA LYS A 34 9.77 -4.53 -21.86
C LYS A 34 10.13 -5.91 -21.31
N GLN A 35 11.21 -6.54 -21.80
CA GLN A 35 11.68 -7.83 -21.30
C GLN A 35 12.20 -7.75 -19.87
N ASP A 36 12.95 -6.71 -19.52
CA ASP A 36 13.46 -6.51 -18.15
C ASP A 36 12.30 -6.25 -17.17
N CYS A 37 11.23 -5.60 -17.63
CA CYS A 37 9.99 -5.41 -16.86
C CYS A 37 9.28 -6.76 -16.60
N GLN A 38 9.21 -7.63 -17.60
CA GLN A 38 8.66 -8.99 -17.51
C GLN A 38 9.45 -9.85 -16.50
N GLU A 39 10.77 -9.76 -16.53
CA GLU A 39 11.64 -10.46 -15.59
C GLU A 39 11.46 -9.95 -14.15
N ARG A 40 11.45 -8.63 -13.95
CA ARG A 40 11.16 -8.02 -12.63
C ARG A 40 9.79 -8.42 -12.11
N LEU A 41 8.76 -8.40 -12.95
CA LEU A 41 7.41 -8.81 -12.54
C LEU A 41 7.41 -10.25 -12.02
N SER A 42 8.09 -11.16 -12.73
CA SER A 42 8.18 -12.57 -12.33
C SER A 42 8.96 -12.75 -11.01
N GLN A 43 9.99 -11.93 -10.79
CA GLN A 43 10.76 -11.93 -9.54
C GLN A 43 9.92 -11.45 -8.35
N VAL A 44 9.17 -10.35 -8.50
CA VAL A 44 8.28 -9.82 -7.45
C VAL A 44 7.28 -10.87 -7.00
N TYR A 45 6.62 -11.55 -7.94
CA TYR A 45 5.60 -12.55 -7.61
C TYR A 45 6.15 -13.94 -7.28
N GLN A 46 7.47 -14.14 -7.42
CA GLN A 46 8.14 -15.44 -7.23
C GLN A 46 7.54 -16.58 -8.08
N GLN A 47 6.94 -16.21 -9.22
CA GLN A 47 6.35 -17.14 -10.18
C GLN A 47 6.28 -16.48 -11.57
N PRO A 48 6.20 -17.24 -12.66
CA PRO A 48 6.04 -16.67 -14.00
C PRO A 48 4.71 -15.93 -14.10
N VAL A 49 4.75 -14.61 -14.25
CA VAL A 49 3.57 -13.76 -14.48
C VAL A 49 3.75 -13.04 -15.79
N LYS A 50 2.79 -13.16 -16.71
CA LYS A 50 2.84 -12.45 -18.00
C LYS A 50 2.65 -10.95 -17.76
N LEU A 51 3.54 -10.14 -18.35
CA LEU A 51 3.42 -8.69 -18.38
C LEU A 51 2.29 -8.29 -19.32
N GLU A 52 1.25 -7.69 -18.75
CA GLU A 52 0.14 -7.11 -19.50
C GLU A 52 0.41 -5.63 -19.79
N GLU A 53 -0.10 -5.13 -20.91
CA GLU A 53 0.15 -3.74 -21.34
C GLU A 53 -0.33 -2.72 -20.30
N HIS A 54 -1.44 -3.02 -19.64
CA HIS A 54 -2.01 -2.13 -18.64
C HIS A 54 -1.12 -1.96 -17.39
N PHE A 55 -0.18 -2.87 -17.14
CA PHE A 55 0.84 -2.73 -16.08
C PHE A 55 1.87 -1.64 -16.39
N LEU A 56 1.98 -1.23 -17.65
CA LEU A 56 2.88 -0.18 -18.10
C LEU A 56 2.14 1.15 -18.37
N ASN A 57 0.89 1.27 -17.92
CA ASN A 57 0.15 2.52 -18.02
C ASN A 57 0.75 3.61 -17.13
N ILE A 58 0.58 4.86 -17.56
CA ILE A 58 0.97 6.04 -16.78
C ILE A 58 0.22 6.01 -15.45
N ALA A 59 0.99 6.07 -14.36
CA ALA A 59 0.45 6.17 -13.02
C ALA A 59 -0.24 7.52 -12.84
N THR A 60 -1.47 7.50 -12.34
CA THR A 60 -2.18 8.73 -11.96
C THR A 60 -1.52 9.37 -10.74
N ASN A 61 -1.76 10.67 -10.53
CA ASN A 61 -1.29 11.36 -9.31
C ASN A 61 -1.78 10.66 -8.04
N GLN A 62 -3.02 10.15 -8.04
CA GLN A 62 -3.56 9.40 -6.91
C GLN A 62 -2.80 8.09 -6.67
N GLN A 63 -2.47 7.33 -7.73
CA GLN A 63 -1.68 6.10 -7.60
C GLN A 63 -0.27 6.36 -7.06
N ILE A 64 0.37 7.46 -7.51
CA ILE A 64 1.67 7.88 -7.00
C ILE A 64 1.58 8.23 -5.51
N LEU A 65 0.58 9.02 -5.10
CA LEU A 65 0.36 9.37 -3.70
C LEU A 65 0.10 8.15 -2.83
N LEU A 66 -0.73 7.21 -3.28
CA LEU A 66 -0.99 5.96 -2.57
C LEU A 66 0.29 5.15 -2.35
N ARG A 67 1.16 5.06 -3.36
CA ARG A 67 2.44 4.37 -3.23
C ARG A 67 3.36 5.06 -2.24
N LEU A 68 3.49 6.38 -2.32
CA LEU A 68 4.34 7.16 -1.41
C LEU A 68 3.86 7.04 0.05
N LEU A 69 2.56 7.19 0.28
CA LEU A 69 1.98 7.08 1.62
C LEU A 69 2.08 5.64 2.17
N THR A 70 1.86 4.63 1.33
CA THR A 70 2.07 3.22 1.72
C THR A 70 3.52 2.97 2.14
N ASN A 71 4.51 3.49 1.38
CA ASN A 71 5.91 3.37 1.74
C ASN A 71 6.23 4.07 3.07
N LEU A 72 5.72 5.30 3.26
CA LEU A 72 5.89 6.03 4.52
C LEU A 72 5.24 5.31 5.70
N LYS A 73 4.05 4.73 5.52
CA LYS A 73 3.36 3.92 6.53
C LYS A 73 4.27 2.80 7.03
N TYR A 74 4.85 2.03 6.11
CA TYR A 74 5.77 0.95 6.47
C TYR A 74 7.04 1.43 7.15
N ILE A 75 7.64 2.53 6.68
CA ILE A 75 8.84 3.12 7.31
C ILE A 75 8.54 3.53 8.76
N TYR A 76 7.42 4.24 8.99
CA TYR A 76 7.04 4.71 10.31
C TYR A 76 6.61 3.58 11.24
N LEU A 77 5.90 2.57 10.73
CA LEU A 77 5.59 1.34 11.48
C LEU A 77 6.86 0.63 11.94
N ASN A 78 7.80 0.37 11.03
CA ASN A 78 9.05 -0.33 11.35
C ASN A 78 9.91 0.43 12.36
N ARG A 79 9.82 1.76 12.36
CA ARG A 79 10.50 2.63 13.33
C ARG A 79 9.68 2.91 14.59
N GLN A 80 8.51 2.29 14.75
CA GLN A 80 7.58 2.50 15.86
C GLN A 80 7.19 3.97 16.07
N GLN A 81 7.14 4.74 14.98
CA GLN A 81 6.77 6.15 14.98
C GLN A 81 5.24 6.28 14.88
N TRP A 82 4.54 5.92 15.95
CA TRP A 82 3.08 5.72 15.97
C TRP A 82 2.29 6.94 15.49
N SER A 83 2.69 8.15 15.89
CA SER A 83 1.99 9.37 15.48
C SER A 83 2.08 9.63 13.97
N GLN A 84 3.24 9.35 13.37
CA GLN A 84 3.48 9.49 11.95
C GLN A 84 2.76 8.39 11.16
N THR A 85 2.75 7.17 11.70
CA THR A 85 1.96 6.06 11.16
C THR A 85 0.48 6.43 11.07
N ILE A 86 -0.12 6.89 12.18
CA ILE A 86 -1.55 7.27 12.23
C ILE A 86 -1.85 8.37 11.18
N ARG A 87 -1.06 9.45 11.17
CA ARG A 87 -1.23 10.54 10.18
C ARG A 87 -1.12 10.04 8.74
N THR A 88 -0.21 9.12 8.48
CA THR A 88 -0.05 8.56 7.13
C THR A 88 -1.26 7.71 6.73
N ILE A 89 -1.80 6.93 7.66
CA ILE A 89 -3.02 6.13 7.43
C ILE A 89 -4.25 7.04 7.25
N GLU A 90 -4.35 8.14 8.00
CA GLU A 90 -5.41 9.13 7.80
C GLU A 90 -5.38 9.73 6.39
N LEU A 91 -4.20 10.07 5.87
CA LEU A 91 -4.04 10.53 4.50
C LEU A 91 -4.44 9.44 3.48
N LEU A 92 -4.10 8.18 3.72
CA LEU A 92 -4.56 7.06 2.88
C LEU A 92 -6.09 6.95 2.88
N LEU A 93 -6.73 7.10 4.03
CA LEU A 93 -8.19 7.07 4.17
C LEU A 93 -8.89 8.29 3.55
N LEU A 94 -8.21 9.43 3.40
CA LEU A 94 -8.72 10.55 2.60
C LEU A 94 -8.70 10.24 1.09
N LEU A 95 -7.69 9.49 0.62
CA LEU A 95 -7.59 9.09 -0.79
C LEU A 95 -8.50 7.91 -1.15
N ILE A 96 -8.68 6.98 -0.22
CA ILE A 96 -9.57 5.82 -0.35
C ILE A 96 -10.41 5.71 0.92
N PRO A 97 -11.56 6.41 0.96
CA PRO A 97 -12.47 6.33 2.09
C PRO A 97 -12.88 4.90 2.41
N ASN A 98 -12.95 4.57 3.69
CA ASN A 98 -13.38 3.28 4.21
C ASN A 98 -12.55 2.07 3.74
N HIS A 99 -11.28 2.26 3.37
CA HIS A 99 -10.41 1.14 3.00
C HIS A 99 -10.22 0.17 4.19
N PRO A 100 -10.72 -1.08 4.13
CA PRO A 100 -10.81 -1.95 5.31
C PRO A 100 -9.46 -2.21 5.97
N LEU A 101 -8.41 -2.45 5.18
CA LEU A 101 -7.08 -2.75 5.72
C LEU A 101 -6.44 -1.54 6.40
N GLU A 102 -6.71 -0.32 5.91
CA GLU A 102 -6.18 0.89 6.56
C GLU A 102 -6.89 1.18 7.88
N LEU A 103 -8.21 0.93 7.94
CA LEU A 103 -8.96 0.98 9.19
C LEU A 103 -8.44 -0.03 10.21
N ARG A 104 -8.24 -1.28 9.79
CA ARG A 104 -7.66 -2.32 10.63
C ARG A 104 -6.29 -1.89 11.17
N ASP A 105 -5.38 -1.49 10.28
CA ASP A 105 -4.02 -1.12 10.64
C ASP A 105 -4.01 0.08 11.61
N ARG A 106 -4.84 1.11 11.38
CA ARG A 106 -4.94 2.27 12.29
C ARG A 106 -5.52 1.87 13.64
N GLY A 107 -6.55 1.03 13.66
CA GLY A 107 -7.14 0.49 14.88
C GLY A 107 -6.14 -0.31 15.73
N LEU A 108 -5.30 -1.13 15.09
CA LEU A 108 -4.21 -1.85 15.76
C LEU A 108 -3.15 -0.90 16.34
N VAL A 109 -2.80 0.16 15.61
CA VAL A 109 -1.85 1.18 16.10
C VAL A 109 -2.44 1.96 17.28
N TYR A 110 -3.73 2.32 17.24
CA TYR A 110 -4.42 2.94 18.37
C TYR A 110 -4.42 2.05 19.60
N TYR A 111 -4.68 0.76 19.43
CA TYR A 111 -4.61 -0.22 20.52
C TYR A 111 -3.19 -0.26 21.12
N GLN A 112 -2.16 -0.31 20.28
CA GLN A 112 -0.76 -0.35 20.70
C GLN A 112 -0.35 0.85 21.57
N ILE A 113 -0.94 2.02 21.36
CA ILE A 113 -0.65 3.25 22.13
C ILE A 113 -1.69 3.54 23.23
N GLY A 114 -2.59 2.59 23.53
CA GLY A 114 -3.59 2.73 24.60
C GLY A 114 -4.79 3.63 24.27
N GLN A 115 -4.97 4.02 23.00
CA GLN A 115 -6.14 4.79 22.55
C GLN A 115 -7.31 3.86 22.25
N LEU A 116 -7.90 3.30 23.31
CA LEU A 116 -8.85 2.21 23.23
C LEU A 116 -10.15 2.56 22.49
N SER A 117 -10.70 3.75 22.69
CA SER A 117 -11.94 4.17 22.02
C SER A 117 -11.78 4.26 20.50
N GLN A 118 -10.68 4.84 20.02
CA GLN A 118 -10.37 4.93 18.59
C GLN A 118 -10.07 3.54 18.01
N ALA A 119 -9.35 2.70 18.75
CA ALA A 119 -9.09 1.32 18.35
C ALA A 119 -10.40 0.54 18.15
N GLN A 120 -11.32 0.65 19.12
CA GLN A 120 -12.62 -0.01 19.05
C GLN A 120 -13.43 0.44 17.83
N GLN A 121 -13.46 1.75 17.57
CA GLN A 121 -14.18 2.31 16.43
C GLN A 121 -13.66 1.77 15.09
N ASP A 122 -12.34 1.86 14.87
CA ASP A 122 -11.73 1.46 13.60
C ASP A 122 -11.80 -0.06 13.38
N LEU A 123 -11.52 -0.87 14.42
CA LEU A 123 -11.58 -2.33 14.34
C LEU A 123 -13.02 -2.83 14.20
N GLY A 124 -13.97 -2.17 14.86
CA GLY A 124 -15.40 -2.47 14.70
C GLY A 124 -15.87 -2.20 13.28
N PHE A 125 -15.45 -1.07 12.69
CA PHE A 125 -15.80 -0.73 11.32
C PHE A 125 -15.13 -1.65 10.29
N TYR A 126 -13.87 -2.04 10.53
CA TYR A 126 -13.20 -3.10 9.76
C TYR A 126 -14.00 -4.39 9.72
N LEU A 127 -14.45 -4.90 10.88
CA LEU A 127 -15.26 -6.12 10.95
C LEU A 127 -16.65 -5.98 10.33
N ALA A 128 -17.24 -4.79 10.35
CA ALA A 128 -18.49 -4.53 9.66
C ALA A 128 -18.35 -4.62 8.14
N LEU A 129 -17.22 -4.16 7.60
CA LEU A 129 -16.91 -4.23 6.16
C LEU A 129 -16.47 -5.62 5.73
N LEU A 130 -15.65 -6.30 6.53
CA LEU A 130 -15.09 -7.63 6.21
C LEU A 130 -15.31 -8.61 7.37
N PRO A 131 -16.56 -9.08 7.59
CA PRO A 131 -16.89 -9.93 8.73
C PRO A 131 -16.23 -11.33 8.68
N ASN A 132 -15.82 -11.77 7.50
CA ASN A 132 -15.25 -13.10 7.25
C ASN A 132 -13.76 -13.02 6.85
N ALA A 133 -13.07 -11.92 7.15
CA ALA A 133 -11.63 -11.84 6.94
C ALA A 133 -10.89 -12.92 7.72
N GLN A 134 -9.73 -13.36 7.21
CA GLN A 134 -8.94 -14.42 7.84
C GLN A 134 -8.54 -14.10 9.29
N ASP A 135 -8.34 -12.82 9.61
CA ASP A 135 -7.98 -12.31 10.94
C ASP A 135 -9.19 -11.87 11.78
N ALA A 136 -10.42 -12.00 11.27
CA ALA A 136 -11.62 -11.44 11.90
C ALA A 136 -11.84 -11.96 13.33
N GLU A 137 -11.60 -13.24 13.58
CA GLU A 137 -11.79 -13.82 14.91
C GLU A 137 -10.78 -13.26 15.93
N SER A 138 -9.52 -13.10 15.52
CA SER A 138 -8.50 -12.44 16.34
C SER A 138 -8.88 -10.99 16.67
N ILE A 139 -9.44 -10.25 15.70
CA ILE A 139 -9.92 -8.89 15.94
C ILE A 139 -11.14 -8.85 16.87
N ARG A 140 -12.08 -9.80 16.76
CA ARG A 140 -13.21 -9.91 17.72
C ARG A 140 -12.73 -10.15 19.14
N GLN A 141 -11.78 -11.05 19.33
CA GLN A 141 -11.18 -11.31 20.65
C GLN A 141 -10.46 -10.08 21.20
N LEU A 142 -9.76 -9.34 20.35
CA LEU A 142 -9.13 -8.07 20.74
C LEU A 142 -10.17 -7.05 21.21
N LEU A 143 -11.27 -6.89 20.47
CA LEU A 143 -12.37 -6.01 20.84
C LEU A 143 -13.04 -6.40 22.16
N GLN A 144 -13.20 -7.70 22.43
CA GLN A 144 -13.72 -8.17 23.73
C GLN A 144 -12.80 -7.75 24.88
N LYS A 145 -11.48 -7.83 24.71
CA LYS A 145 -10.50 -7.39 25.71
C LYS A 145 -10.46 -5.88 25.91
N ILE A 146 -10.77 -5.10 24.88
CA ILE A 146 -10.86 -3.64 24.99
C ILE A 146 -12.09 -3.22 25.82
N ASN A 147 -13.18 -4.00 25.73
CA ASN A 147 -14.45 -3.73 26.40
C ASN A 147 -14.57 -4.31 27.81
N SER A 148 -13.62 -5.14 28.24
CA SER A 148 -13.56 -5.74 29.58
C SER A 148 -12.79 -4.86 30.56
#